data_AF-A0A5P2DFE5-F1
#
_entry.id   AF-A0A5P2DFE5-F1
#
_cell.length_a   1.000
_cell.length_b   1.000
_cell.length_c   1.000
_cell.angle_alpha   90.00
_cell.angle_beta   90.00
_cell.angle_gamma   90.00
#
_symmetry.space_group_name_H-M   'P 1'
#
loop_
_entity.id
_entity.type
_entity.pdbx_description
1 polymer ?
#
loop_
_entity_poly.entity_id
_entity_poly.type
_entity_poly.pdbx_seq_one_letter_code
_entity_poly.pdbx_strand_id
1 'polypeptide(L)'
;MLLHHSMLELRSVRYAACADRVPVLKLCRAFSGAGAAILAAGSQRGARRREAAFQDVIRAWASHGGPGLTRWFAAVLRERAGRPDIIETPRAPERTPSSLTDGSPVSGTPSQAALVMAAWTAAHTDYQTERPAAAQLQLALPPSTDKSSSGPWRLRTVGCTEPNSFRLHAAAFQGPGPLVQVGKPTAACSLDLHQGALLVAAGAGWSASVG
;
A
#
# COMPACT_ATOMS: atom_id res chain seq x y z
N MET A 1 2.47 -20.98 6.58
CA MET A 1 2.68 -20.07 5.42
C MET A 1 2.10 -18.68 5.63
N LEU A 2 0.80 -18.53 5.94
CA LEU A 2 0.14 -17.20 6.06
C LEU A 2 0.78 -16.26 7.09
N LEU A 3 0.97 -16.70 8.34
CA LEU A 3 1.58 -15.88 9.40
C LEU A 3 3.02 -15.51 9.05
N HIS A 4 3.80 -16.47 8.54
CA HIS A 4 5.19 -16.22 8.14
C HIS A 4 5.29 -15.16 7.04
N HIS A 5 4.47 -15.25 5.99
CA HIS A 5 4.42 -14.23 4.95
C HIS A 5 3.99 -12.87 5.51
N SER A 6 2.98 -12.84 6.39
CA SER A 6 2.53 -11.60 7.03
C SER A 6 3.61 -10.94 7.88
N MET A 7 4.45 -11.73 8.57
CA MET A 7 5.60 -11.22 9.32
C MET A 7 6.69 -10.66 8.41
N LEU A 8 6.88 -11.21 7.20
CA LEU A 8 7.79 -10.64 6.21
C LEU A 8 7.28 -9.30 5.68
N GLU A 9 5.98 -9.19 5.40
CA GLU A 9 5.36 -7.92 5.00
C GLU A 9 5.42 -6.86 6.10
N LEU A 10 5.18 -7.22 7.36
CA LEU A 10 5.36 -6.28 8.48
C LEU A 10 6.80 -5.76 8.57
N ARG A 11 7.80 -6.60 8.25
CA ARG A 11 9.21 -6.20 8.20
C ARG A 11 9.56 -5.38 6.97
N SER A 12 8.78 -5.44 5.89
CA SER A 12 9.02 -4.70 4.65
C SER A 12 8.65 -3.23 4.79
N VAL A 13 7.80 -2.86 5.76
CA VAL A 13 7.39 -1.48 6.06
C VAL A 13 8.58 -0.55 6.35
N ARG A 14 9.73 -1.09 6.77
CA ARG A 14 10.97 -0.31 6.91
C ARG A 14 11.43 0.33 5.60
N TYR A 15 11.03 -0.26 4.46
CA TYR A 15 11.32 0.25 3.12
C TYR A 15 10.20 1.17 2.70
N ALA A 16 10.56 2.40 2.30
CA ALA A 16 9.61 3.44 1.99
C ALA A 16 8.53 3.00 0.96
N ALA A 17 8.94 2.23 -0.04
CA ALA A 17 8.10 1.66 -1.10
C ALA A 17 6.95 0.76 -0.60
N CYS A 18 7.02 0.24 0.63
CA CYS A 18 6.06 -0.71 1.19
C CYS A 18 5.17 -0.08 2.28
N ALA A 19 5.48 1.13 2.75
CA ALA A 19 4.89 1.71 3.95
C ALA A 19 3.38 1.94 3.87
N ASP A 20 2.84 2.22 2.68
CA ASP A 20 1.40 2.43 2.46
C ASP A 20 0.65 1.16 2.03
N ARG A 21 1.36 0.08 1.69
CA ARG A 21 0.77 -1.16 1.16
C ARG A 21 0.41 -2.16 2.24
N VAL A 22 1.16 -2.18 3.34
CA VAL A 22 0.99 -3.18 4.40
C VAL A 22 0.02 -2.65 5.47
N PRO A 23 -1.12 -3.33 5.72
CA PRO A 23 -2.09 -2.88 6.70
C PRO A 23 -1.66 -3.25 8.13
N VAL A 24 -0.55 -2.68 8.61
CA VAL A 24 0.13 -3.02 9.88
C VAL A 24 -0.84 -3.14 11.05
N LEU A 25 -1.62 -2.09 11.32
CA LEU A 25 -2.55 -2.08 12.46
C LEU A 25 -3.61 -3.18 12.36
N LYS A 26 -4.09 -3.50 11.15
CA LYS A 26 -5.09 -4.56 10.95
C LYS A 26 -4.46 -5.94 11.14
N LEU A 27 -3.23 -6.14 10.66
CA LEU A 27 -2.47 -7.38 10.88
C LEU A 27 -2.15 -7.60 12.36
N CYS A 28 -1.66 -6.57 13.06
CA CYS A 28 -1.37 -6.65 14.49
C CYS A 28 -2.63 -6.98 15.31
N ARG A 29 -3.77 -6.37 14.97
CA ARG A 29 -5.06 -6.69 15.63
C ARG A 29 -5.52 -8.11 15.30
N ALA A 30 -5.48 -8.52 14.04
CA ALA A 30 -5.92 -9.84 13.62
C ALA A 30 -5.08 -10.97 14.26
N PHE A 31 -3.77 -10.76 14.42
CA PHE A 31 -2.87 -11.74 15.04
C PHE A 31 -2.73 -11.58 16.56
N SER A 32 -3.52 -10.72 17.19
CA SER A 32 -3.55 -10.63 18.64
C SER A 32 -3.89 -12.00 19.25
N GLY A 33 -3.07 -12.48 20.18
CA GLY A 33 -3.23 -13.82 20.77
C GLY A 33 -2.82 -15.00 19.88
N ALA A 34 -2.19 -14.77 18.72
CA ALA A 34 -1.79 -15.84 17.78
C ALA A 34 -0.93 -16.92 18.44
N GLY A 35 -0.05 -16.57 19.38
CA GLY A 35 0.78 -17.55 20.11
C GLY A 35 -0.06 -18.58 20.87
N ALA A 36 -1.06 -18.14 21.64
CA ALA A 36 -1.94 -19.04 22.38
C ALA A 36 -2.82 -19.88 21.44
N ALA A 37 -3.35 -19.27 20.37
CA ALA A 37 -4.19 -19.95 19.40
C ALA A 37 -3.44 -21.06 18.63
N ILE A 38 -2.18 -20.80 18.24
CA ILE A 38 -1.32 -21.77 17.56
C ILE A 38 -0.97 -22.94 18.48
N LEU A 39 -0.63 -22.67 19.74
CA LEU A 39 -0.34 -23.71 20.72
C LEU A 39 -1.58 -24.59 20.99
N ALA A 40 -2.75 -23.96 21.14
CA ALA A 40 -4.02 -24.67 21.31
C ALA A 40 -4.35 -25.55 20.11
N ALA A 41 -4.20 -25.04 18.87
CA ALA A 41 -4.37 -25.84 17.66
C ALA A 41 -3.36 -26.98 17.56
N GLY A 42 -2.08 -26.73 17.88
CA GLY A 42 -1.00 -27.72 17.86
C GLY A 42 -1.16 -28.84 18.91
N SER A 43 -1.86 -28.57 20.01
CA SER A 43 -2.14 -29.54 21.08
C SER A 43 -3.20 -30.58 20.71
N GLN A 44 -3.93 -30.40 19.60
CA GLN A 44 -4.98 -31.33 19.19
C GLN A 44 -4.43 -32.72 18.86
N ARG A 45 -5.11 -33.76 19.35
CA ARG A 45 -4.74 -35.15 19.07
C ARG A 45 -5.28 -35.59 17.71
N GLY A 46 -4.39 -36.08 16.86
CA GLY A 46 -4.70 -36.57 15.52
C GLY A 46 -4.48 -35.52 14.42
N ALA A 47 -3.90 -35.94 13.30
CA ALA A 47 -3.49 -35.05 12.21
C ALA A 47 -4.68 -34.25 11.61
N ARG A 48 -5.82 -34.91 11.38
CA ARG A 48 -7.02 -34.25 10.83
C ARG A 48 -7.59 -33.17 11.77
N ARG A 49 -7.62 -33.42 13.08
CA ARG A 49 -8.13 -32.45 14.07
C ARG A 49 -7.19 -31.26 14.23
N ARG A 50 -5.87 -31.48 14.19
CA ARG A 50 -4.87 -30.41 14.14
C ARG A 50 -5.06 -29.51 12.93
N GLU A 51 -5.16 -30.11 11.75
CA GLU A 51 -5.35 -29.37 10.50
C GLU A 51 -6.64 -28.54 10.53
N ALA A 52 -7.76 -29.12 10.98
CA ALA A 52 -9.01 -28.38 11.15
C ALA A 52 -8.86 -27.21 12.14
N ALA A 53 -8.23 -27.43 13.30
CA ALA A 53 -7.98 -26.38 14.27
C ALA A 53 -7.10 -25.24 13.72
N PHE A 54 -6.09 -25.55 12.90
CA PHE A 54 -5.30 -24.51 12.22
C PHE A 54 -6.12 -23.73 11.18
N GLN A 55 -7.03 -24.39 10.47
CA GLN A 55 -7.95 -23.71 9.55
C GLN A 55 -8.91 -22.77 10.29
N ASP A 56 -9.42 -23.19 11.45
CA ASP A 56 -10.29 -22.36 12.28
C ASP A 56 -9.56 -21.12 12.82
N VAL A 57 -8.28 -21.26 13.20
CA VAL A 57 -7.44 -20.11 13.57
C VAL A 57 -7.31 -19.12 12.41
N ILE A 58 -7.08 -19.62 11.18
CA ILE A 58 -6.98 -18.77 9.98
C ILE A 58 -8.31 -18.05 9.70
N ARG A 59 -9.45 -18.75 9.82
CA ARG A 59 -10.78 -18.15 9.66
C ARG A 59 -11.05 -17.07 10.70
N ALA A 60 -10.72 -17.32 11.96
CA ALA A 60 -10.86 -16.34 13.04
C ALA A 60 -10.06 -15.06 12.78
N TRP A 61 -8.81 -15.18 12.31
CA TRP A 61 -8.01 -14.02 11.90
C TRP A 61 -8.65 -13.23 10.76
N ALA A 62 -9.20 -13.92 9.75
CA ALA A 62 -9.93 -13.29 8.65
C ALA A 62 -11.17 -12.55 9.12
N SER A 63 -11.95 -13.12 10.04
CA SER A 63 -13.15 -12.50 10.61
C SER A 63 -12.82 -11.25 11.42
N HIS A 64 -11.76 -11.28 12.24
CA HIS A 64 -11.33 -10.12 13.02
C HIS A 64 -10.73 -8.99 12.18
N GLY A 65 -10.12 -9.32 11.03
CA GLY A 65 -9.46 -8.35 10.15
C GLY A 65 -10.38 -7.54 9.24
N GLY A 66 -11.66 -7.94 9.13
CA GLY A 66 -12.64 -7.36 8.23
C GLY A 66 -12.37 -7.66 6.74
N PRO A 67 -13.28 -7.25 5.83
CA PRO A 67 -13.34 -7.76 4.45
C PRO A 67 -12.08 -7.54 3.61
N GLY A 68 -11.37 -6.42 3.85
CA GLY A 68 -10.12 -6.12 3.16
C GLY A 68 -9.00 -7.08 3.53
N LEU A 69 -8.88 -7.44 4.82
CA LEU A 69 -7.86 -8.38 5.28
C LEU A 69 -8.23 -9.83 4.91
N THR A 70 -9.52 -10.18 4.97
CA THR A 70 -10.05 -11.46 4.48
C THR A 70 -9.63 -11.72 3.03
N ARG A 71 -9.83 -10.72 2.15
CA ARG A 71 -9.44 -10.82 0.73
C ARG A 71 -7.93 -10.97 0.56
N TRP A 72 -7.15 -10.24 1.36
CA TRP A 72 -5.70 -10.34 1.34
C TRP A 72 -5.22 -11.74 1.77
N PHE A 73 -5.74 -12.29 2.87
CA PHE A 73 -5.42 -13.65 3.30
C PHE A 73 -5.80 -14.70 2.24
N ALA A 74 -6.97 -14.56 1.59
CA ALA A 74 -7.39 -15.46 0.52
C ALA A 74 -6.42 -15.46 -0.68
N ALA A 75 -5.92 -14.28 -1.08
CA ALA A 75 -4.91 -14.17 -2.13
C ALA A 75 -3.60 -14.88 -1.75
N VAL A 76 -3.09 -14.63 -0.53
CA VAL A 76 -1.85 -15.26 -0.04
C VAL A 76 -1.99 -16.78 0.04
N LEU A 77 -3.12 -17.29 0.54
CA LEU A 77 -3.37 -18.74 0.64
C LEU A 77 -3.49 -19.40 -0.73
N ARG A 78 -4.06 -18.71 -1.72
CA ARG A 78 -4.12 -19.18 -3.11
C ARG A 78 -2.72 -19.25 -3.72
N GLU A 79 -1.95 -18.17 -3.65
CA GLU A 79 -0.65 -18.05 -4.32
C GLU A 79 0.44 -18.93 -3.68
N ARG A 80 0.46 -19.05 -2.35
CA ARG A 80 1.58 -19.70 -1.65
C ARG A 80 1.26 -21.06 -1.04
N ALA A 81 -0.01 -21.38 -0.86
CA ALA A 81 -0.43 -22.66 -0.26
C ALA A 81 -1.31 -23.51 -1.18
N GLY A 82 -1.74 -22.99 -2.34
CA GLY A 82 -2.66 -23.69 -3.24
C GLY A 82 -4.00 -24.04 -2.58
N ARG A 83 -4.40 -23.29 -1.54
CA ARG A 83 -5.57 -23.60 -0.69
C ARG A 83 -6.55 -22.44 -0.67
N PRO A 84 -7.29 -22.20 -1.78
CA PRO A 84 -8.27 -21.13 -1.84
C PRO A 84 -9.48 -21.37 -0.90
N ASP A 85 -9.73 -22.61 -0.50
CA ASP A 85 -10.98 -23.03 0.15
C ASP A 85 -11.02 -22.79 1.67
N ILE A 86 -9.94 -22.28 2.26
CA ILE A 86 -9.88 -22.06 3.72
C ILE A 86 -10.73 -20.87 4.15
N ILE A 87 -10.83 -19.85 3.29
CA ILE A 87 -11.53 -18.59 3.55
C ILE A 87 -12.47 -18.30 2.38
N GLU A 88 -13.75 -18.12 2.66
CA GLU A 88 -14.68 -17.59 1.66
C GLU A 88 -14.32 -16.13 1.35
N THR A 89 -14.02 -15.84 0.08
CA THR A 89 -13.71 -14.48 -0.35
C THR A 89 -15.01 -13.69 -0.45
N PRO A 90 -15.21 -12.60 0.31
CA PRO A 90 -16.40 -11.78 0.15
C PRO A 90 -16.48 -11.27 -1.29
N ARG A 91 -17.63 -11.48 -1.94
CA ARG A 91 -17.89 -11.00 -3.30
C ARG A 91 -17.52 -9.52 -3.35
N ALA A 92 -16.66 -9.13 -4.29
CA ALA A 92 -16.36 -7.72 -4.47
C ALA A 92 -17.68 -6.99 -4.72
N PRO A 93 -17.92 -5.80 -4.13
CA PRO A 93 -18.95 -4.93 -4.66
C PRO A 93 -18.61 -4.73 -6.14
N GLU A 94 -19.57 -4.99 -7.02
CA GLU A 94 -19.47 -4.68 -8.44
C GLU A 94 -19.06 -3.21 -8.55
N ARG A 95 -17.78 -2.97 -8.80
CA ARG A 95 -17.37 -1.71 -9.39
C ARG A 95 -17.84 -1.81 -10.82
N THR A 96 -18.92 -1.09 -11.13
CA THR A 96 -19.23 -0.70 -12.50
C THR A 96 -17.91 -0.20 -13.11
N PRO A 97 -17.38 -0.83 -14.18
CA PRO A 97 -16.19 -0.31 -14.82
C PRO A 97 -16.51 1.10 -15.28
N SER A 98 -15.85 2.10 -14.70
CA SER A 98 -15.95 3.47 -15.17
C SER A 98 -15.49 3.46 -16.63
N SER A 99 -16.44 3.70 -17.53
CA SER A 99 -16.19 3.88 -18.95
C SER A 99 -15.13 4.97 -19.11
N LEU A 100 -13.99 4.60 -19.69
CA LEU A 100 -12.97 5.54 -20.15
C LEU A 100 -13.59 6.33 -21.30
N THR A 101 -14.21 7.46 -20.97
CA THR A 101 -14.63 8.46 -21.97
C THR A 101 -13.81 9.73 -21.78
N ASP A 102 -13.37 10.24 -22.90
CA ASP A 102 -12.40 11.31 -23.11
C ASP A 102 -12.63 12.59 -22.30
N GLY A 103 -11.53 13.19 -21.84
CA GLY A 103 -11.44 14.66 -21.75
C GLY A 103 -11.83 15.38 -20.46
N SER A 104 -11.80 14.76 -19.27
CA SER A 104 -11.97 15.49 -18.00
C SER A 104 -10.80 15.24 -17.02
N PRO A 105 -10.37 16.23 -16.22
CA PRO A 105 -9.31 16.05 -15.23
C PRO A 105 -9.71 14.91 -14.30
N VAL A 106 -8.75 14.01 -14.03
CA VAL A 106 -8.93 12.83 -13.18
C VAL A 106 -9.48 13.28 -11.83
N SER A 107 -10.80 13.15 -11.65
CA SER A 107 -11.47 13.36 -10.36
C SER A 107 -10.99 12.25 -9.43
N GLY A 108 -10.02 12.57 -8.58
CA GLY A 108 -9.42 11.61 -7.66
C GLY A 108 -8.15 12.09 -6.98
N THR A 109 -7.40 13.02 -7.58
CA THR A 109 -6.21 13.57 -6.92
C THR A 109 -6.64 14.50 -5.79
N PRO A 110 -6.21 14.26 -4.53
CA PRO A 110 -6.53 15.16 -3.44
C PRO A 110 -5.89 16.53 -3.70
N SER A 111 -6.65 17.60 -3.45
CA SER A 111 -6.19 18.98 -3.65
C SER A 111 -5.07 19.37 -2.68
N GLN A 112 -4.87 18.60 -1.62
CA GLN A 112 -3.84 18.81 -0.62
C GLN A 112 -3.14 17.52 -0.22
N ALA A 113 -1.87 17.62 0.17
CA ALA A 113 -1.11 16.55 0.79
C ALA A 113 -0.07 17.15 1.76
N ALA A 114 0.38 16.37 2.74
CA ALA A 114 1.56 16.69 3.53
C ALA A 114 2.70 15.75 3.15
N LEU A 115 3.89 16.30 2.89
CA LEU A 115 5.08 15.48 2.64
C LEU A 115 5.58 14.89 3.96
N VAL A 116 5.65 13.56 4.01
CA VAL A 116 6.19 12.82 5.17
C VAL A 116 7.65 12.48 4.95
N MET A 117 7.99 12.06 3.73
CA MET A 117 9.34 11.65 3.37
C MET A 117 9.58 11.91 1.89
N ALA A 118 10.79 12.34 1.56
CA ALA A 118 11.29 12.40 0.21
C ALA A 118 12.71 11.81 0.16
N ALA A 119 12.95 10.93 -0.80
CA ALA A 119 14.25 10.31 -1.03
C ALA A 119 14.61 10.41 -2.51
N TRP A 120 15.89 10.66 -2.77
CA TRP A 120 16.48 10.59 -4.09
C TRP A 120 17.71 9.70 -4.04
N THR A 121 17.83 8.82 -5.02
CA THR A 121 18.96 7.92 -5.19
C THR A 121 19.56 8.20 -6.57
N ALA A 122 20.85 8.55 -6.60
CA ALA A 122 21.59 8.68 -7.85
C ALA A 122 21.67 7.34 -8.59
N ALA A 123 21.85 7.38 -9.90
CA ALA A 123 22.20 6.18 -10.66
C ALA A 123 23.52 5.61 -10.11
N HIS A 124 23.57 4.30 -9.88
CA HIS A 124 24.74 3.64 -9.31
C HIS A 124 24.78 2.17 -9.71
N THR A 125 25.93 1.53 -9.55
CA THR A 125 26.08 0.08 -9.75
C THR A 125 26.13 -0.60 -8.40
N ASP A 126 25.27 -1.60 -8.20
CA ASP A 126 25.23 -2.43 -7.00
C ASP A 126 25.32 -3.91 -7.39
N TYR A 127 26.27 -4.66 -6.81
CA TYR A 127 26.57 -6.05 -7.19
C TYR A 127 26.62 -6.28 -8.71
N GLN A 128 27.37 -5.44 -9.44
CA GLN A 128 27.48 -5.46 -10.91
C GLN A 128 26.16 -5.23 -11.67
N THR A 129 25.08 -4.89 -10.98
CA THR A 129 23.80 -4.53 -11.58
C THR A 129 23.68 -3.01 -11.62
N GLU A 130 23.50 -2.45 -12.81
CA GLU A 130 23.20 -1.02 -12.95
C GLU A 130 21.82 -0.71 -12.38
N ARG A 131 21.76 0.31 -11.52
CA ARG A 131 20.53 0.83 -10.92
C ARG A 131 20.29 2.23 -11.45
N PRO A 132 19.14 2.49 -12.11
CA PRO A 132 18.82 3.83 -12.56
C PRO A 132 18.62 4.77 -11.37
N ALA A 133 18.72 6.08 -11.63
CA ALA A 133 18.33 7.07 -10.64
C ALA A 133 16.86 6.88 -10.25
N ALA A 134 16.50 7.20 -9.01
CA ALA A 134 15.14 7.04 -8.54
C ALA A 134 14.76 8.13 -7.55
N ALA A 135 13.49 8.51 -7.56
CA ALA A 135 12.88 9.35 -6.52
C ALA A 135 11.71 8.61 -5.88
N GLN A 136 11.57 8.77 -4.56
CA GLN A 136 10.48 8.20 -3.77
C GLN A 136 9.93 9.26 -2.83
N LEU A 137 8.60 9.31 -2.71
CA LEU A 137 7.87 10.25 -1.88
C LEU A 137 6.83 9.49 -1.05
N GLN A 138 6.66 9.90 0.20
CA GLN A 138 5.55 9.50 1.03
C GLN A 138 4.68 10.72 1.34
N LEU A 139 3.41 10.63 0.98
CA LEU A 139 2.43 11.69 1.13
C LEU A 139 1.37 11.24 2.11
N ALA A 140 1.10 12.05 3.12
CA ALA A 140 -0.10 11.93 3.92
C ALA A 140 -1.21 12.69 3.20
N LEU A 141 -2.25 11.94 2.81
CA LEU A 141 -3.40 12.45 2.08
C LEU A 141 -4.58 12.62 3.06
N PRO A 142 -5.32 13.73 2.95
CA PRO A 142 -6.51 13.91 3.76
C PRO A 142 -7.59 12.88 3.37
N PRO A 143 -8.63 12.74 4.21
CA PRO A 143 -9.80 11.92 3.91
C PRO A 143 -10.39 12.33 2.55
N SER A 144 -10.82 11.34 1.76
CA SER A 144 -11.49 11.63 0.50
C SER A 144 -12.75 12.45 0.79
N THR A 145 -12.93 13.53 0.03
CA THR A 145 -13.99 14.54 0.21
C THR A 145 -15.40 14.01 0.02
N ASP A 146 -15.57 12.74 -0.36
CA ASP A 146 -16.86 12.22 -0.80
C ASP A 146 -17.83 11.90 0.36
N LYS A 147 -17.35 11.61 1.57
CA LYS A 147 -18.21 11.51 2.77
C LYS A 147 -17.43 11.85 4.04
N SER A 148 -17.79 12.98 4.67
CA SER A 148 -17.35 13.47 5.98
C SER A 148 -15.84 13.72 6.11
N SER A 149 -15.48 14.95 6.46
CA SER A 149 -14.13 15.41 6.82
C SER A 149 -13.53 14.72 8.06
N SER A 150 -14.17 13.69 8.62
CA SER A 150 -13.74 12.96 9.82
C SER A 150 -13.08 11.61 9.54
N GLY A 151 -12.80 11.27 8.27
CA GLY A 151 -12.07 10.03 7.96
C GLY A 151 -10.62 10.05 8.47
N PRO A 152 -9.95 8.89 8.55
CA PRO A 152 -8.53 8.84 8.86
C PRO A 152 -7.69 9.35 7.68
N TRP A 153 -6.58 10.01 7.99
CA TRP A 153 -5.54 10.30 7.01
C TRP A 153 -4.97 9.01 6.41
N ARG A 154 -4.57 9.07 5.14
CA ARG A 154 -4.04 7.92 4.41
C ARG A 154 -2.61 8.21 3.98
N LEU A 155 -1.69 7.30 4.29
CA LEU A 155 -0.35 7.38 3.74
C LEU A 155 -0.36 6.83 2.31
N ARG A 156 0.38 7.46 1.40
CA ARG A 156 0.55 7.05 0.02
C ARG A 156 2.02 7.14 -0.35
N THR A 157 2.58 6.05 -0.89
CA THR A 157 3.94 6.05 -1.43
C THR A 157 3.88 6.12 -2.94
N VAL A 158 4.60 7.07 -3.51
CA VAL A 158 4.80 7.20 -4.96
C VAL A 158 6.29 7.28 -5.27
N GLY A 159 6.70 6.82 -6.44
CA GLY A 159 8.08 6.94 -6.88
C GLY A 159 8.18 6.94 -8.40
N CYS A 160 9.33 7.36 -8.90
CA CYS A 160 9.64 7.33 -10.33
C CYS A 160 11.09 6.89 -10.52
N THR A 161 11.32 6.14 -11.60
CA THR A 161 12.66 5.85 -12.10
C THR A 161 13.06 6.94 -13.07
N GLU A 162 14.33 7.32 -13.04
CA GLU A 162 14.94 8.32 -13.92
C GLU A 162 14.20 9.67 -13.91
N PRO A 163 14.10 10.34 -12.74
CA PRO A 163 13.52 11.67 -12.69
C PRO A 163 14.36 12.65 -13.52
N ASN A 164 13.70 13.40 -14.40
CA ASN A 164 14.29 14.49 -15.17
C ASN A 164 14.67 15.65 -14.25
N SER A 165 13.92 15.85 -13.18
CA SER A 165 14.21 16.86 -12.16
C SER A 165 13.69 16.43 -10.80
N PHE A 166 14.44 16.79 -9.76
CA PHE A 166 14.05 16.63 -8.37
C PHE A 166 14.49 17.89 -7.62
N ARG A 167 13.54 18.68 -7.14
CA ARG A 167 13.77 19.87 -6.32
C ARG A 167 12.98 19.74 -5.03
N LEU A 168 13.65 19.99 -3.91
CA LEU A 168 13.07 19.87 -2.60
C LEU A 168 13.56 21.02 -1.72
N HIS A 169 12.60 21.74 -1.16
CA HIS A 169 12.79 22.78 -0.17
C HIS A 169 12.17 22.34 1.16
N ALA A 170 12.75 22.78 2.28
CA ALA A 170 12.25 22.44 3.61
C ALA A 170 10.78 22.88 3.83
N ALA A 171 10.33 23.93 3.11
CA ALA A 171 8.94 24.38 3.11
C ALA A 171 7.94 23.28 2.71
N ALA A 172 8.36 22.27 1.92
CA ALA A 172 7.49 21.15 1.55
C ALA A 172 7.04 20.30 2.75
N PHE A 173 7.76 20.35 3.87
CA PHE A 173 7.45 19.64 5.10
C PHE A 173 6.62 20.46 6.10
N GLN A 174 6.22 21.69 5.77
CA GLN A 174 5.43 22.56 6.65
C GLN A 174 3.94 22.20 6.64
N GLY A 175 3.63 20.92 6.82
CA GLY A 175 2.27 20.41 6.89
C GLY A 175 1.55 20.30 5.55
N PRO A 176 0.21 20.21 5.57
CA PRO A 176 -0.60 20.04 4.37
C PRO A 176 -0.52 21.26 3.46
N GLY A 177 -0.26 21.03 2.18
CA GLY A 177 -0.18 22.07 1.15
C GLY A 177 -0.89 21.68 -0.13
N PRO A 178 -1.13 22.65 -1.04
CA PRO A 178 -1.66 22.38 -2.37
C PRO A 178 -0.82 21.33 -3.08
N LEU A 179 -1.47 20.29 -3.58
CA LEU A 179 -0.87 19.24 -4.38
C LEU A 179 -1.37 19.35 -5.81
N VAL A 180 -0.44 19.42 -6.76
CA VAL A 180 -0.77 19.47 -8.19
C VAL A 180 0.00 18.37 -8.90
N GLN A 181 -0.72 17.53 -9.65
CA GLN A 181 -0.13 16.58 -10.57
C GLN A 181 -0.43 17.05 -11.99
N VAL A 182 0.61 17.26 -12.79
CA VAL A 182 0.49 17.69 -14.20
C VAL A 182 0.99 16.57 -15.11
N GLY A 183 0.31 16.35 -16.23
CA GLY A 183 0.63 15.29 -17.19
C GLY A 183 -0.11 13.98 -16.93
N LYS A 184 0.16 12.96 -17.75
CA LYS A 184 -0.48 11.64 -17.63
C LYS A 184 0.40 10.73 -16.77
N PRO A 185 -0.15 9.93 -15.83
CA PRO A 185 0.62 9.01 -15.00
C PRO A 185 1.50 8.00 -15.76
N THR A 186 1.16 7.74 -17.03
CA THR A 186 1.86 6.81 -17.94
C THR A 186 2.81 7.50 -18.93
N ALA A 187 3.00 8.82 -18.84
CA ALA A 187 3.83 9.62 -19.73
C ALA A 187 4.61 10.67 -18.93
N ALA A 188 5.16 11.69 -19.60
CA ALA A 188 5.79 12.82 -18.93
C ALA A 188 4.82 13.45 -17.93
N CYS A 189 5.21 13.46 -16.66
CA CYS A 189 4.38 13.92 -15.56
C CYS A 189 5.23 14.58 -14.49
N SER A 190 4.69 15.63 -13.89
CA SER A 190 5.28 16.29 -12.74
C SER A 190 4.34 16.26 -11.55
N LEU A 191 4.95 16.22 -10.38
CA LEU A 191 4.29 16.38 -9.10
C LEU A 191 4.84 17.62 -8.43
N ASP A 192 3.94 18.53 -8.07
CA ASP A 192 4.23 19.76 -7.36
C ASP A 192 3.52 19.77 -5.99
N LEU A 193 4.24 20.19 -4.96
CA LEU A 193 3.66 20.46 -3.63
C LEU A 193 4.08 21.85 -3.16
N HIS A 194 3.13 22.55 -2.51
CA HIS A 194 3.38 23.88 -1.94
C HIS A 194 3.92 24.86 -2.98
N GLN A 195 3.41 24.81 -4.21
CA GLN A 195 3.75 25.73 -5.30
C GLN A 195 5.27 25.77 -5.58
N GLY A 196 5.87 24.60 -5.78
CA GLY A 196 7.29 24.46 -6.12
C GLY A 196 8.22 24.17 -4.93
N ALA A 197 7.70 24.07 -3.70
CA ALA A 197 8.54 23.63 -2.58
C ALA A 197 8.99 22.16 -2.74
N LEU A 198 8.18 21.34 -3.39
CA LEU A 198 8.61 20.06 -3.97
C LEU A 198 8.22 20.06 -5.44
N LEU A 199 9.17 19.72 -6.31
CA LEU A 199 8.92 19.46 -7.72
C LEU A 199 9.68 18.19 -8.13
N VAL A 200 8.95 17.21 -8.65
CA VAL A 200 9.54 16.02 -9.27
C VAL A 200 8.94 15.87 -10.65
N ALA A 201 9.77 15.80 -11.68
CA ALA A 201 9.34 15.52 -13.05
C ALA A 201 9.97 14.23 -13.54
N ALA A 202 9.16 13.37 -14.16
CA ALA A 202 9.59 12.10 -14.73
C ALA A 202 9.08 11.97 -16.16
N GLY A 203 9.91 11.40 -17.05
CA GLY A 203 9.54 11.14 -18.44
C GLY A 203 8.68 9.88 -18.63
N ALA A 204 8.85 8.87 -17.75
CA ALA A 204 8.28 7.53 -17.90
C ALA A 204 7.13 7.21 -16.94
N GLY A 205 6.54 8.22 -16.30
CA GLY A 205 5.41 8.04 -15.38
C GLY A 205 5.79 7.74 -13.92
N TRP A 206 4.77 7.59 -13.07
CA TRP A 206 4.92 7.27 -11.64
C TRP A 206 4.52 5.82 -11.36
N SER A 207 5.12 5.23 -10.32
CA SER A 207 4.84 3.86 -9.86
C SER A 207 3.44 3.68 -9.28
N ALA A 208 2.74 4.76 -8.94
CA ALA A 208 1.37 4.76 -8.47
C ALA A 208 0.70 6.13 -8.66
N SER A 209 -0.65 6.13 -8.76
CA SER A 209 -1.45 7.36 -8.70
C SER A 209 -1.45 7.96 -7.30
N VAL A 210 -1.57 9.29 -7.21
CA VAL A 210 -1.69 10.00 -5.91
C VAL A 210 -3.14 10.06 -5.41
N GLY A 211 -4.12 9.64 -6.22
CA GLY A 211 -5.53 9.45 -5.83
C GLY A 211 -5.80 8.14 -5.11
#